data_AF-A0A4Q5GG00-F1
#
_entry.id   AF-A0A4Q5GG00-F1
#
_cell.length_a   1.000
_cell.length_b   1.000
_cell.length_c   1.000
_cell.angle_alpha   90.00
_cell.angle_beta   90.00
_cell.angle_gamma   90.00
#
_symmetry.space_group_name_H-M   'P 1'
#
loop_
_entity.id
_entity.type
_entity.pdbx_description
1 polymer ?
#
loop_
_entity_poly.entity_id
_entity_poly.type
_entity_poly.pdbx_seq_one_letter_code
_entity_poly.pdbx_strand_id
1 'polypeptide(L)'
;MDSIRENRTREDVVDEVRMMFSADIKGKLSIVLVEGSDDIRFMKIVMEENVACIESPYGKHGLEDLMNTDDPVIQRKEVIAVRDKDYMDLTQLPDRFFVYDGCCLETMILKDLEISESFHRENYKGTATKESYILGAMSQLAPYSILRRINEQENGEIAFQKCKFGHLIDGETLKIEDLFDKVGQADKLQTCVEEAKSIVEENELWNITNGHDLCTYLGTVSNLGKNRLGEEGVRNILFGMYRKNDFKKTKLYDTLLQYQTRNGLKFVSE
;
A
#
# COMPACT_ATOMS: atom_id res chain seq x y z
N MET A 1 11.80 -2.27 -15.99
CA MET A 1 12.76 -2.33 -14.86
C MET A 1 13.90 -1.40 -15.18
N ASP A 2 14.11 -0.42 -14.31
CA ASP A 2 15.11 0.63 -14.49
C ASP A 2 16.40 0.16 -13.79
N SER A 3 17.45 -0.16 -14.55
CA SER A 3 18.69 -0.78 -14.04
C SER A 3 19.42 0.02 -12.94
N ILE A 4 19.09 1.32 -12.82
CA ILE A 4 19.60 2.21 -11.78
C ILE A 4 18.90 1.96 -10.43
N ARG A 5 17.60 1.64 -10.45
CA ARG A 5 16.83 1.34 -9.23
C ARG A 5 17.27 0.03 -8.57
N GLU A 6 17.58 -0.99 -9.37
CA GLU A 6 17.95 -2.33 -8.88
C GLU A 6 19.33 -2.39 -8.21
N ASN A 7 20.22 -1.44 -8.51
CA ASN A 7 21.57 -1.39 -7.95
C ASN A 7 21.75 -0.32 -6.88
N ARG A 8 20.69 0.40 -6.52
CA ARG A 8 20.75 1.48 -5.53
C ARG A 8 20.98 0.88 -4.15
N THR A 9 21.99 1.37 -3.46
CA THR A 9 22.36 0.91 -2.12
C THR A 9 21.79 1.82 -1.05
N ARG A 10 21.90 1.38 0.21
CA ARG A 10 21.54 2.19 1.38
C ARG A 10 22.41 3.44 1.46
N GLU A 11 23.71 3.29 1.22
CA GLU A 11 24.69 4.37 1.25
C GLU A 11 24.36 5.44 0.20
N ASP A 12 23.91 5.04 -1.00
CA ASP A 12 23.46 5.97 -2.04
C ASP A 12 22.28 6.84 -1.56
N VAL A 13 21.31 6.24 -0.86
CA VAL A 13 20.17 7.00 -0.29
C VAL A 13 20.63 7.95 0.80
N VAL A 14 21.53 7.53 1.68
CA VAL A 14 22.10 8.37 2.74
C VAL A 14 22.82 9.58 2.15
N ASP A 15 23.65 9.36 1.12
CA ASP A 15 24.37 10.44 0.44
C ASP A 15 23.42 11.38 -0.31
N GLU A 16 22.36 10.85 -0.95
CA GLU A 16 21.33 11.69 -1.56
C GLU A 16 20.65 12.59 -0.52
N VAL A 17 20.20 12.02 0.60
CA VAL A 17 19.61 12.78 1.71
C VAL A 17 20.56 13.88 2.20
N ARG A 18 21.85 13.55 2.38
CA ARG A 18 22.90 14.49 2.79
C ARG A 18 23.09 15.63 1.79
N MET A 19 23.10 15.32 0.49
CA MET A 19 23.19 16.32 -0.57
C MET A 19 21.97 17.24 -0.59
N MET A 20 20.76 16.69 -0.43
CA MET A 20 19.53 17.49 -0.43
C MET A 20 19.51 18.49 0.74
N PHE A 21 19.90 18.05 1.94
CA PHE A 21 20.01 18.97 3.08
C PHE A 21 21.13 19.99 2.92
N SER A 22 22.25 19.62 2.32
CA SER A 22 23.34 20.57 2.04
C SER A 22 22.92 21.66 1.04
N ALA A 23 22.00 21.34 0.13
CA ALA A 23 21.42 22.28 -0.83
C ALA A 23 20.27 23.12 -0.24
N ASP A 24 19.70 22.73 0.90
CA ASP A 24 18.58 23.42 1.54
C ASP A 24 19.05 24.62 2.39
N ILE A 25 19.44 25.69 1.70
CA ILE A 25 19.91 26.94 2.31
C ILE A 25 18.85 27.56 3.25
N LYS A 26 17.56 27.30 3.01
CA LYS A 26 16.46 27.89 3.78
C LYS A 26 16.06 27.07 5.00
N GLY A 27 16.57 25.84 5.15
CA GLY A 27 16.24 24.96 6.27
C GLY A 27 14.76 24.56 6.32
N LYS A 28 14.12 24.36 5.16
CA LYS A 28 12.70 24.03 5.02
C LYS A 28 12.43 22.65 4.43
N LEU A 29 13.45 21.94 4.00
CA LEU A 29 13.32 20.63 3.38
C LEU A 29 12.85 19.61 4.42
N SER A 30 11.81 18.87 4.04
CA SER A 30 11.40 17.65 4.72
C SER A 30 11.59 16.48 3.75
N ILE A 31 11.86 15.29 4.26
CA ILE A 31 12.10 14.09 3.45
C ILE A 31 11.20 12.95 3.93
N VAL A 32 10.55 12.29 2.98
CA VAL A 32 9.75 11.08 3.20
C VAL A 32 10.42 9.93 2.47
N LEU A 33 10.86 8.94 3.21
CA LEU A 33 11.34 7.66 2.69
C LEU A 33 10.14 6.72 2.50
N VAL A 34 10.08 6.00 1.37
CA VAL A 34 8.96 5.12 1.02
C VAL A 34 9.43 3.80 0.42
N GLU A 35 8.54 2.80 0.32
CA GLU A 35 8.89 1.46 -0.16
C GLU A 35 9.07 1.38 -1.67
N GLY A 36 8.24 2.09 -2.45
CA GLY A 36 8.21 1.93 -3.89
C GLY A 36 7.83 3.18 -4.68
N SER A 37 7.80 3.00 -6.00
CA SER A 37 7.52 4.09 -6.93
C SER A 37 6.09 4.62 -6.87
N ASP A 38 5.14 3.75 -6.53
CA ASP A 38 3.73 4.12 -6.42
C ASP A 38 3.51 4.99 -5.17
N ASP A 39 4.24 4.74 -4.09
CA ASP A 39 4.27 5.64 -2.93
C ASP A 39 4.81 7.02 -3.31
N ILE A 40 5.92 7.10 -4.07
CA ILE A 40 6.43 8.40 -4.56
C ILE A 40 5.34 9.14 -5.34
N ARG A 41 4.63 8.43 -6.23
CA ARG A 41 3.56 9.01 -7.02
C ARG A 41 2.44 9.54 -6.13
N PHE A 42 2.03 8.76 -5.13
CA PHE A 42 1.02 9.17 -4.16
C PHE A 42 1.47 10.38 -3.33
N MET A 43 2.69 10.36 -2.79
CA MET A 43 3.21 11.46 -1.98
C MET A 43 3.27 12.77 -2.75
N LYS A 44 3.61 12.73 -4.05
CA LYS A 44 3.56 13.92 -4.92
C LYS A 44 2.18 14.56 -5.05
N ILE A 45 1.11 13.79 -4.86
CA ILE A 45 -0.27 14.30 -4.88
C ILE A 45 -0.60 15.02 -3.57
N VAL A 46 -0.15 14.47 -2.44
CA VAL A 46 -0.68 14.85 -1.12
C VAL A 46 0.25 15.72 -0.28
N MET A 47 1.57 15.62 -0.47
CA MET A 47 2.57 16.35 0.31
C MET A 47 2.70 17.81 -0.13
N GLU A 48 3.41 18.60 0.67
CA GLU A 48 3.78 19.98 0.33
C GLU A 48 4.99 20.03 -0.60
N GLU A 49 5.14 21.13 -1.34
CA GLU A 49 6.21 21.30 -2.33
C GLU A 49 7.63 21.23 -1.73
N ASN A 50 7.78 21.51 -0.43
CA ASN A 50 9.06 21.42 0.28
C ASN A 50 9.44 19.99 0.69
N VAL A 51 8.61 18.99 0.36
CA VAL A 51 8.83 17.60 0.73
C VAL A 51 9.47 16.84 -0.43
N ALA A 52 10.64 16.26 -0.19
CA ALA A 52 11.25 15.31 -1.09
C ALA A 52 10.81 13.88 -0.74
N CYS A 53 10.49 13.08 -1.74
CA CYS A 53 10.08 11.69 -1.57
C CYS A 53 11.12 10.77 -2.20
N ILE A 54 11.69 9.86 -1.41
CA ILE A 54 12.79 8.99 -1.82
C ILE A 54 12.41 7.54 -1.57
N GLU A 55 12.47 6.73 -2.62
CA GLU A 55 12.27 5.28 -2.53
C GLU A 55 13.47 4.63 -1.83
N SER A 56 13.20 3.73 -0.91
CA SER A 56 14.20 2.90 -0.23
C SER A 56 14.74 1.82 -1.17
N PRO A 57 16.00 1.39 -1.01
CA PRO A 57 16.48 0.20 -1.71
C PRO A 57 15.77 -1.02 -1.13
N TYR A 58 15.55 -2.08 -1.91
CA TYR A 58 15.00 -3.36 -1.42
C TYR A 58 13.61 -3.27 -0.71
N GLY A 59 12.82 -2.24 -0.99
CA GLY A 59 11.46 -2.07 -0.45
C GLY A 59 11.44 -1.99 1.08
N LYS A 60 10.41 -2.59 1.70
CA LYS A 60 10.17 -2.63 3.16
C LYS A 60 11.43 -2.87 4.01
N HIS A 61 12.24 -3.88 3.67
CA HIS A 61 13.44 -4.20 4.45
C HIS A 61 14.48 -3.10 4.40
N GLY A 62 14.74 -2.50 3.23
CA GLY A 62 15.70 -1.42 3.17
C GLY A 62 15.18 -0.11 3.75
N LEU A 63 13.86 0.10 3.81
CA LEU A 63 13.27 1.20 4.56
C LEU A 63 13.51 1.06 6.07
N GLU A 64 13.31 -0.14 6.61
CA GLU A 64 13.62 -0.46 8.02
C GLU A 64 15.12 -0.30 8.30
N ASP A 65 15.98 -0.88 7.44
CA ASP A 65 17.44 -0.78 7.58
C ASP A 65 17.94 0.67 7.51
N LEU A 66 17.34 1.49 6.63
CA LEU A 66 17.66 2.90 6.54
C LEU A 66 17.31 3.63 7.82
N MET A 67 16.09 3.50 8.32
CA MET A 67 15.63 4.27 9.48
C MET A 67 16.30 3.83 10.79
N ASN A 68 16.79 2.60 10.87
CA ASN A 68 17.50 2.05 12.01
C ASN A 68 19.01 2.37 12.02
N THR A 69 19.55 3.06 11.01
CA THR A 69 20.96 3.45 10.99
C THR A 69 21.27 4.57 11.98
N ASP A 70 22.48 4.57 12.55
CA ASP A 70 22.96 5.67 13.40
C ASP A 70 23.46 6.90 12.60
N ASP A 71 23.30 6.93 11.26
CA ASP A 71 23.72 8.08 10.45
C ASP A 71 22.98 9.36 10.88
N PRO A 72 23.70 10.42 11.30
CA PRO A 72 23.09 11.63 11.81
C PRO A 72 22.12 12.31 10.83
N VAL A 73 22.33 12.14 9.52
CA VAL A 73 21.44 12.77 8.53
C VAL A 73 20.08 12.06 8.45
N ILE A 74 20.07 10.74 8.63
CA ILE A 74 18.85 9.94 8.65
C ILE A 74 18.11 10.07 9.97
N GLN A 75 18.83 10.26 11.08
CA GLN A 75 18.24 10.47 12.41
C GLN A 75 17.60 11.85 12.60
N ARG A 76 17.64 12.72 11.59
CA ARG A 76 16.96 14.01 11.61
C ARG A 76 15.45 13.84 11.67
N LYS A 77 14.79 14.69 12.46
CA LYS A 77 13.31 14.77 12.55
C LYS A 77 12.64 15.16 11.22
N GLU A 78 13.38 15.83 10.33
CA GLU A 78 12.90 16.15 8.98
C GLU A 78 12.80 14.92 8.07
N VAL A 79 13.39 13.78 8.46
CA VAL A 79 13.35 12.52 7.71
C VAL A 79 12.39 11.56 8.41
N ILE A 80 11.33 11.18 7.70
CA ILE A 80 10.34 10.21 8.14
C ILE A 80 10.20 9.06 7.14
N ALA A 81 9.61 7.96 7.55
CA ALA A 81 9.26 6.84 6.69
C ALA A 81 7.74 6.65 6.63
N VAL A 82 7.21 6.43 5.42
CA VAL A 82 5.82 6.01 5.22
C VAL A 82 5.82 4.69 4.48
N ARG A 83 4.98 3.75 4.93
CA ARG A 83 4.96 2.39 4.39
C ARG A 83 3.58 1.74 4.43
N ASP A 84 3.49 0.60 3.75
CA ASP A 84 2.39 -0.33 3.95
C ASP A 84 2.39 -0.86 5.38
N LYS A 85 1.18 -1.02 5.92
CA LYS A 85 0.96 -1.61 7.24
C LYS A 85 1.21 -3.12 7.18
N ASP A 86 0.89 -3.73 6.04
CA ASP A 86 0.81 -5.18 5.85
C ASP A 86 0.09 -5.84 7.03
N TYR A 87 0.80 -6.72 7.72
CA TYR A 87 0.33 -7.53 8.82
C TYR A 87 1.06 -7.21 10.13
N MET A 88 1.71 -6.03 10.21
CA MET A 88 2.55 -5.66 11.33
C MET A 88 1.76 -5.35 12.61
N ASP A 89 2.36 -5.64 13.76
CA ASP A 89 1.88 -5.15 15.06
C ASP A 89 2.29 -3.69 15.26
N LEU A 90 1.30 -2.80 15.28
CA LEU A 90 1.50 -1.35 15.42
C LEU A 90 1.91 -0.93 16.84
N THR A 91 1.84 -1.81 17.84
CA THR A 91 2.25 -1.48 19.22
C THR A 91 3.75 -1.17 19.33
N GLN A 92 4.54 -1.57 18.33
CA GLN A 92 5.99 -1.37 18.27
C GLN A 92 6.43 -0.43 17.13
N LEU A 93 5.51 0.33 16.53
CA LEU A 93 5.86 1.22 15.42
C LEU A 93 6.84 2.31 15.92
N PRO A 94 8.07 2.39 15.38
CA PRO A 94 9.06 3.36 15.85
C PRO A 94 8.61 4.81 15.59
N ASP A 95 9.14 5.76 16.39
CA ASP A 95 8.94 7.19 16.08
C ASP A 95 9.50 7.48 14.68
N ARG A 96 8.83 8.38 13.94
CA ARG A 96 9.12 8.72 12.53
C ARG A 96 8.71 7.67 11.49
N PHE A 97 8.12 6.55 11.89
CA PHE A 97 7.40 5.67 10.97
C PHE A 97 5.91 5.97 10.96
N PHE A 98 5.33 5.91 9.77
CA PHE A 98 3.91 6.09 9.52
C PHE A 98 3.41 5.02 8.56
N VAL A 99 2.13 4.68 8.66
CA VAL A 99 1.51 3.63 7.86
C VAL A 99 0.24 4.14 7.19
N TYR A 100 -0.10 3.55 6.04
CA TYR A 100 -1.38 3.82 5.38
C TYR A 100 -2.59 3.30 6.18
N ASP A 101 -3.76 3.90 5.93
CA ASP A 101 -5.01 3.48 6.56
C ASP A 101 -5.56 2.21 5.89
N GLY A 102 -5.27 1.05 6.47
CA GLY A 102 -5.64 -0.26 5.90
C GLY A 102 -4.40 -1.15 5.84
N CYS A 103 -4.43 -2.19 5.02
CA CYS A 103 -3.25 -3.04 4.80
C CYS A 103 -2.14 -2.28 4.05
N CYS A 104 -2.52 -1.49 3.04
CA CYS A 104 -1.58 -0.82 2.12
C CYS A 104 -2.21 0.41 1.46
N LEU A 105 -1.41 1.12 0.66
CA LEU A 105 -1.80 2.31 -0.10
C LEU A 105 -3.11 2.14 -0.89
N GLU A 106 -3.26 1.06 -1.69
CA GLU A 106 -4.46 0.88 -2.52
C GLU A 106 -5.71 0.71 -1.67
N THR A 107 -5.61 -0.02 -0.56
CA THR A 107 -6.74 -0.20 0.36
C THR A 107 -7.12 1.11 1.05
N MET A 108 -6.15 1.95 1.40
CA MET A 108 -6.44 3.28 1.95
C MET A 108 -7.22 4.14 0.95
N ILE A 109 -6.79 4.14 -0.31
CA ILE A 109 -7.46 4.92 -1.35
C ILE A 109 -8.87 4.40 -1.61
N LEU A 110 -9.05 3.08 -1.74
CA LEU A 110 -10.36 2.46 -1.98
C LEU A 110 -11.30 2.55 -0.78
N LYS A 111 -10.79 2.76 0.43
CA LYS A 111 -11.60 2.97 1.63
C LYS A 111 -12.30 4.34 1.62
N ASP A 112 -11.83 5.32 0.84
CA ASP A 112 -12.57 6.56 0.63
C ASP A 112 -13.84 6.27 -0.19
N LEU A 113 -14.98 6.70 0.36
CA LEU A 113 -16.30 6.43 -0.20
C LEU A 113 -16.49 7.07 -1.58
N GLU A 114 -16.04 8.31 -1.76
CA GLU A 114 -16.21 9.03 -3.04
C GLU A 114 -15.36 8.38 -4.14
N ILE A 115 -14.17 7.93 -3.78
CA ILE A 115 -13.26 7.23 -4.70
C ILE A 115 -13.83 5.86 -5.08
N SER A 116 -14.24 5.05 -4.11
CA SER A 116 -14.81 3.73 -4.38
C SER A 116 -16.10 3.79 -5.19
N GLU A 117 -16.99 4.74 -4.90
CA GLU A 117 -18.21 4.97 -5.68
C GLU A 117 -17.90 5.40 -7.11
N SER A 118 -16.94 6.30 -7.30
CA SER A 118 -16.58 6.76 -8.63
C SER A 118 -15.89 5.68 -9.44
N PHE A 119 -14.98 4.92 -8.82
CA PHE A 119 -14.33 3.78 -9.45
C PHE A 119 -15.36 2.72 -9.89
N HIS A 120 -16.30 2.34 -9.01
CA HIS A 120 -17.36 1.38 -9.33
C HIS A 120 -18.21 1.85 -10.51
N ARG A 121 -18.74 3.08 -10.43
CA ARG A 121 -19.61 3.67 -11.46
C ARG A 121 -18.96 3.69 -12.85
N GLU A 122 -17.66 3.95 -12.92
CA GLU A 122 -16.94 4.12 -14.19
C GLU A 122 -16.41 2.81 -14.77
N ASN A 123 -16.08 1.83 -13.92
CA ASN A 123 -15.31 0.65 -14.33
C ASN A 123 -16.10 -0.66 -14.24
N TYR A 124 -17.26 -0.66 -13.58
CA TYR A 124 -18.11 -1.83 -13.41
C TYR A 124 -19.47 -1.64 -14.09
N LYS A 125 -19.85 -2.61 -14.96
CA LYS A 125 -21.12 -2.61 -15.70
C LYS A 125 -22.06 -3.76 -15.31
N GLY A 126 -21.70 -4.52 -14.27
CA GLY A 126 -22.57 -5.55 -13.75
C GLY A 126 -23.66 -4.96 -12.86
N THR A 127 -24.36 -5.83 -12.12
CA THR A 127 -25.51 -5.45 -11.31
C THR A 127 -25.21 -5.35 -9.81
N ALA A 128 -24.00 -5.73 -9.38
CA ALA A 128 -23.60 -5.62 -7.98
C ALA A 128 -23.53 -4.15 -7.52
N THR A 129 -23.91 -3.89 -6.28
CA THR A 129 -23.67 -2.58 -5.64
C THR A 129 -22.17 -2.37 -5.43
N LYS A 130 -21.75 -1.13 -5.15
CA LYS A 130 -20.36 -0.79 -4.81
C LYS A 130 -19.84 -1.67 -3.66
N GLU A 131 -20.65 -1.82 -2.61
CA GLU A 131 -20.33 -2.64 -1.44
C GLU A 131 -20.12 -4.10 -1.87
N SER A 132 -21.07 -4.67 -2.61
CA SER A 132 -20.95 -6.05 -3.10
C SER A 132 -19.79 -6.24 -4.07
N TYR A 133 -19.38 -5.20 -4.79
CA TYR A 133 -18.28 -5.25 -5.74
C TYR A 133 -16.92 -5.26 -5.03
N ILE A 134 -16.66 -4.29 -4.15
CA ILE A 134 -15.36 -4.15 -3.48
C ILE A 134 -15.27 -5.08 -2.27
N LEU A 135 -16.23 -5.02 -1.34
CA LEU A 135 -16.21 -5.88 -0.16
C LEU A 135 -16.41 -7.34 -0.54
N GLY A 136 -17.24 -7.63 -1.55
CA GLY A 136 -17.38 -8.99 -2.08
C GLY A 136 -16.08 -9.53 -2.69
N ALA A 137 -15.29 -8.69 -3.38
CA ALA A 137 -13.95 -9.07 -3.84
C ALA A 137 -13.02 -9.38 -2.65
N MET A 138 -13.02 -8.51 -1.63
CA MET A 138 -12.21 -8.71 -0.43
C MET A 138 -12.60 -9.96 0.34
N SER A 139 -13.90 -10.28 0.45
CA SER A 139 -14.39 -11.51 1.07
C SER A 139 -13.93 -12.77 0.32
N GLN A 140 -13.91 -12.73 -1.02
CA GLN A 140 -13.38 -13.84 -1.82
C GLN A 140 -11.86 -14.00 -1.68
N LEU A 141 -11.15 -12.88 -1.53
CA LEU A 141 -9.69 -12.86 -1.31
C LEU A 141 -9.31 -13.17 0.14
N ALA A 142 -10.23 -13.08 1.10
CA ALA A 142 -9.93 -13.17 2.53
C ALA A 142 -9.12 -14.43 2.93
N PRO A 143 -9.42 -15.65 2.43
CA PRO A 143 -8.59 -16.81 2.73
C PRO A 143 -7.14 -16.64 2.25
N TYR A 144 -6.92 -16.06 1.07
CA TYR A 144 -5.59 -15.81 0.54
C TYR A 144 -4.85 -14.69 1.30
N SER A 145 -5.58 -13.65 1.73
CA SER A 145 -5.07 -12.60 2.62
C SER A 145 -4.61 -13.15 3.97
N ILE A 146 -5.35 -14.12 4.53
CA ILE A 146 -4.97 -14.82 5.77
C ILE A 146 -3.71 -15.66 5.55
N LEU A 147 -3.61 -16.38 4.43
CA LEU A 147 -2.40 -17.12 4.07
C LEU A 147 -1.17 -16.20 3.98
N ARG A 148 -1.32 -15.01 3.38
CA ARG A 148 -0.25 -13.99 3.34
C ARG A 148 0.14 -13.52 4.75
N ARG A 149 -0.85 -13.23 5.60
CA ARG A 149 -0.61 -12.84 7.00
C ARG A 149 0.19 -13.90 7.76
N ILE A 150 -0.25 -15.16 7.67
CA ILE A 150 0.44 -16.30 8.30
C ILE A 150 1.86 -16.42 7.75
N ASN A 151 2.03 -16.35 6.43
CA ASN A 151 3.35 -16.41 5.80
C ASN A 151 4.28 -15.30 6.32
N GLU A 152 3.81 -14.06 6.45
CA GLU A 152 4.63 -12.97 6.97
C GLU A 152 4.99 -13.20 8.45
N GLN A 153 4.02 -13.56 9.28
CA GLN A 153 4.21 -13.79 10.71
C GLN A 153 5.14 -14.98 11.01
N GLU A 154 5.12 -16.00 10.14
CA GLU A 154 5.96 -17.19 10.24
C GLU A 154 7.30 -17.07 9.49
N ASN A 155 7.61 -15.92 8.88
CA ASN A 155 8.76 -15.73 7.99
C ASN A 155 8.84 -16.77 6.85
N GLY A 156 7.70 -17.13 6.28
CA GLY A 156 7.58 -18.06 5.17
C GLY A 156 8.06 -17.48 3.84
N GLU A 157 8.42 -18.36 2.91
CA GLU A 157 9.08 -18.01 1.64
C GLU A 157 8.11 -18.05 0.43
N ILE A 158 6.80 -17.98 0.64
CA ILE A 158 5.83 -18.03 -0.45
C ILE A 158 6.00 -16.80 -1.34
N ALA A 159 6.34 -17.03 -2.61
CA ALA A 159 6.55 -15.98 -3.59
C ALA A 159 5.22 -15.46 -4.19
N PHE A 160 4.35 -14.88 -3.36
CA PHE A 160 3.03 -14.38 -3.78
C PHE A 160 3.09 -13.42 -4.98
N GLN A 161 4.14 -12.59 -5.06
CA GLN A 161 4.36 -11.62 -6.14
C GLN A 161 4.47 -12.27 -7.54
N LYS A 162 4.88 -13.54 -7.59
CA LYS A 162 5.01 -14.32 -8.84
C LYS A 162 3.70 -15.00 -9.23
N CYS A 163 2.72 -15.02 -8.33
CA CYS A 163 1.45 -15.71 -8.50
C CYS A 163 0.40 -14.81 -9.16
N LYS A 164 0.44 -14.69 -10.49
CA LYS A 164 -0.63 -14.01 -11.23
C LYS A 164 -1.89 -14.88 -11.23
N PHE A 165 -2.97 -14.43 -10.59
CA PHE A 165 -4.20 -15.22 -10.43
C PHE A 165 -5.41 -14.72 -11.22
N GLY A 166 -5.30 -13.64 -12.01
CA GLY A 166 -6.45 -13.11 -12.78
C GLY A 166 -7.07 -14.08 -13.81
N HIS A 167 -6.43 -15.20 -14.13
CA HIS A 167 -7.00 -16.27 -14.95
C HIS A 167 -7.88 -17.26 -14.16
N LEU A 168 -7.80 -17.23 -12.82
CA LEU A 168 -8.60 -18.04 -11.89
C LEU A 168 -9.93 -17.36 -11.53
N ILE A 169 -10.16 -16.15 -12.04
CA ILE A 169 -11.40 -15.41 -11.88
C ILE A 169 -12.28 -15.68 -13.10
N ASP A 170 -13.41 -16.33 -12.85
CA ASP A 170 -14.44 -16.64 -13.85
C ASP A 170 -15.69 -15.82 -13.54
N GLY A 171 -16.06 -14.92 -14.45
CA GLY A 171 -17.05 -13.88 -14.18
C GLY A 171 -16.62 -13.01 -12.99
N GLU A 172 -17.32 -13.14 -11.87
CA GLU A 172 -17.06 -12.45 -10.59
C GLU A 172 -16.76 -13.44 -9.46
N THR A 173 -16.25 -14.62 -9.80
CA THR A 173 -15.94 -15.68 -8.84
C THR A 173 -14.47 -16.10 -8.95
N LEU A 174 -13.74 -15.98 -7.84
CA LEU A 174 -12.38 -16.49 -7.70
C LEU A 174 -12.41 -17.96 -7.32
N LYS A 175 -11.71 -18.80 -8.08
CA LYS A 175 -11.43 -20.20 -7.72
C LYS A 175 -10.30 -20.23 -6.68
N ILE A 176 -10.68 -20.14 -5.41
CA ILE A 176 -9.73 -20.01 -4.29
C ILE A 176 -8.90 -21.29 -4.10
N GLU A 177 -9.48 -22.45 -4.38
CA GLU A 177 -8.82 -23.76 -4.34
C GLU A 177 -7.64 -23.80 -5.31
N ASP A 178 -7.89 -23.43 -6.57
CA ASP A 178 -6.86 -23.37 -7.63
C ASP A 178 -5.74 -22.38 -7.28
N LEU A 179 -6.06 -21.30 -6.55
CA LEU A 179 -5.07 -20.32 -6.10
C LEU A 179 -4.17 -20.90 -5.01
N PHE A 180 -4.73 -21.62 -4.04
CA PHE A 180 -3.96 -22.30 -2.99
C PHE A 180 -3.09 -23.44 -3.55
N ASP A 181 -3.61 -24.21 -4.51
CA ASP A 181 -2.83 -25.21 -5.23
C ASP A 181 -1.65 -24.58 -5.97
N LYS A 182 -1.89 -23.43 -6.63
CA LYS A 182 -0.86 -22.71 -7.41
C LYS A 182 0.29 -22.19 -6.55
N VAL A 183 0.02 -21.81 -5.30
CA VAL A 183 1.07 -21.40 -4.34
C VAL A 183 1.60 -22.57 -3.50
N GLY A 184 1.12 -23.80 -3.76
CA GLY A 184 1.58 -25.01 -3.08
C GLY A 184 1.21 -25.04 -1.59
N GLN A 185 0.03 -24.52 -1.23
CA GLN A 185 -0.46 -24.45 0.15
C GLN A 185 -1.87 -25.04 0.30
N ALA A 186 -2.24 -26.00 -0.54
CA ALA A 186 -3.55 -26.64 -0.55
C ALA A 186 -3.95 -27.18 0.84
N ASP A 187 -2.98 -27.62 1.63
CA ASP A 187 -3.14 -28.10 3.01
C ASP A 187 -3.60 -27.01 3.99
N LYS A 188 -3.27 -25.73 3.75
CA LYS A 188 -3.67 -24.59 4.59
C LYS A 188 -5.04 -24.01 4.21
N LEU A 189 -5.64 -24.43 3.09
CA LEU A 189 -6.87 -23.83 2.57
C LEU A 189 -8.02 -23.84 3.58
N GLN A 190 -8.32 -25.01 4.15
CA GLN A 190 -9.49 -25.17 5.03
C GLN A 190 -9.39 -24.25 6.26
N THR A 191 -8.21 -24.18 6.89
CA THR A 191 -7.95 -23.29 8.03
C THR A 191 -8.12 -21.82 7.65
N CYS A 192 -7.57 -21.39 6.50
CA CYS A 192 -7.70 -20.02 6.04
C CYS A 192 -9.16 -19.65 5.70
N VAL A 193 -9.93 -20.58 5.13
CA VAL A 193 -11.36 -20.39 4.83
C VAL A 193 -12.19 -20.30 6.10
N GLU A 194 -11.92 -21.13 7.10
CA GLU A 194 -12.61 -21.08 8.39
C GLU A 194 -12.35 -19.77 9.12
N GLU A 195 -11.10 -19.31 9.14
CA GLU A 195 -10.75 -18.02 9.71
C GLU A 195 -11.38 -16.86 8.92
N ALA A 196 -11.39 -16.90 7.58
CA ALA A 196 -12.04 -15.88 6.76
C ALA A 196 -13.53 -15.73 7.07
N LYS A 197 -14.22 -16.84 7.37
CA LYS A 197 -15.64 -16.83 7.77
C LYS A 197 -15.88 -16.20 9.14
N SER A 198 -14.85 -16.11 9.99
CA SER A 198 -14.95 -15.49 11.31
C SER A 198 -14.85 -13.96 11.27
N ILE A 199 -14.46 -13.39 10.12
CA ILE A 199 -14.39 -11.95 9.91
C ILE A 199 -15.81 -11.38 9.80
N VAL A 200 -16.21 -10.63 10.82
CA VAL A 200 -17.53 -9.96 10.88
C VAL A 200 -17.42 -8.48 10.54
N GLU A 201 -16.30 -7.85 10.91
CA GLU A 201 -16.10 -6.41 10.78
C GLU A 201 -15.49 -6.06 9.42
N GLU A 202 -16.15 -5.16 8.68
CA GLU A 202 -15.63 -4.67 7.39
C GLU A 202 -14.22 -4.08 7.52
N ASN A 203 -13.96 -3.39 8.64
CA ASN A 203 -12.66 -2.80 8.91
C ASN A 203 -11.55 -3.86 9.00
N GLU A 204 -11.84 -5.09 9.38
CA GLU A 204 -10.85 -6.17 9.38
C GLU A 204 -10.46 -6.56 7.95
N LEU A 205 -11.42 -6.65 7.03
CA LEU A 205 -11.13 -6.90 5.60
C LEU A 205 -10.18 -5.84 5.02
N TRP A 206 -10.41 -4.56 5.33
CA TRP A 206 -9.53 -3.46 4.91
C TRP A 206 -8.12 -3.55 5.48
N ASN A 207 -7.96 -4.17 6.66
CA ASN A 207 -6.67 -4.31 7.33
C ASN A 207 -5.90 -5.56 6.89
N ILE A 208 -6.54 -6.58 6.32
CA ILE A 208 -5.85 -7.81 5.89
C ILE A 208 -5.69 -7.93 4.37
N THR A 209 -6.57 -7.29 3.60
CA THR A 209 -6.57 -7.49 2.15
C THR A 209 -5.38 -6.80 1.51
N ASN A 210 -4.56 -7.55 0.77
CA ASN A 210 -3.47 -6.98 0.00
C ASN A 210 -4.00 -6.18 -1.20
N GLY A 211 -3.49 -4.97 -1.38
CA GLY A 211 -3.96 -4.00 -2.38
C GLY A 211 -3.71 -4.42 -3.81
N HIS A 212 -2.58 -5.06 -4.09
CA HIS A 212 -2.26 -5.60 -5.41
C HIS A 212 -3.19 -6.76 -5.79
N ASP A 213 -3.51 -7.64 -4.84
CA ASP A 213 -4.48 -8.72 -5.07
C ASP A 213 -5.88 -8.14 -5.36
N LEU A 214 -6.30 -7.15 -4.56
CA LEU A 214 -7.57 -6.48 -4.77
C LEU A 214 -7.62 -5.78 -6.13
N CYS A 215 -6.56 -5.06 -6.52
CA CYS A 215 -6.46 -4.42 -7.82
C CYS A 215 -6.43 -5.43 -8.98
N THR A 216 -5.78 -6.58 -8.80
CA THR A 216 -5.80 -7.68 -9.78
C THR A 216 -7.22 -8.21 -9.97
N TYR A 217 -7.93 -8.43 -8.86
CA TYR A 217 -9.31 -8.87 -8.89
C TYR A 217 -10.20 -7.85 -9.59
N LEU A 218 -10.24 -6.61 -9.08
CA LEU A 218 -11.06 -5.52 -9.62
C LEU A 218 -10.75 -5.28 -11.09
N GLY A 219 -9.48 -5.28 -11.49
CA GLY A 219 -9.07 -5.07 -12.88
C GLY A 219 -9.46 -6.22 -13.81
N THR A 220 -9.67 -7.42 -13.27
CA THR A 220 -10.14 -8.59 -14.01
C THR A 220 -11.65 -8.59 -14.21
N VAL A 221 -12.40 -8.22 -13.16
CA VAL A 221 -13.87 -8.15 -13.22
C VAL A 221 -14.39 -6.84 -13.83
N SER A 222 -13.54 -5.81 -13.92
CA SER A 222 -13.86 -4.56 -14.62
C SER A 222 -14.22 -4.83 -16.08
N ASN A 223 -15.33 -4.26 -16.53
CA ASN A 223 -15.91 -4.57 -17.85
C ASN A 223 -15.92 -3.35 -18.78
N LEU A 224 -14.74 -2.77 -18.99
CA LEU A 224 -14.48 -1.69 -19.95
C LEU A 224 -14.39 -2.23 -21.39
N GLY A 225 -15.45 -2.89 -21.87
CA GLY A 225 -15.49 -3.41 -23.24
C GLY A 225 -14.60 -4.64 -23.44
N LYS A 226 -13.81 -4.69 -24.52
CA LYS A 226 -13.06 -5.90 -24.92
C LYS A 226 -11.78 -6.16 -24.12
N ASN A 227 -11.30 -5.20 -23.33
CA ASN A 227 -10.03 -5.31 -22.62
C ASN A 227 -10.24 -5.21 -21.11
N ARG A 228 -9.63 -6.15 -20.37
CA ARG A 228 -9.53 -6.09 -18.91
C ARG A 228 -8.61 -4.94 -18.53
N LEU A 229 -8.93 -4.23 -17.46
CA LEU A 229 -8.15 -3.10 -16.95
C LEU A 229 -6.81 -3.58 -16.38
N GLY A 230 -6.81 -4.75 -15.74
CA GLY A 230 -5.65 -5.31 -15.06
C GLY A 230 -5.26 -4.52 -13.80
N GLU A 231 -4.33 -5.09 -13.01
CA GLU A 231 -3.88 -4.52 -11.75
C GLU A 231 -3.34 -3.09 -11.89
N GLU A 232 -2.39 -2.88 -12.81
CA GLU A 232 -1.77 -1.57 -13.06
C GLU A 232 -2.80 -0.53 -13.54
N GLY A 233 -3.76 -0.95 -14.36
CA GLY A 233 -4.84 -0.07 -14.82
C GLY A 233 -5.72 0.42 -13.66
N VAL A 234 -6.05 -0.47 -12.70
CA VAL A 234 -6.80 -0.08 -11.50
C VAL A 234 -6.02 0.97 -10.71
N ARG A 235 -4.76 0.70 -10.39
CA ARG A 235 -3.92 1.62 -9.60
C ARG A 235 -3.76 2.97 -10.28
N ASN A 236 -3.57 2.98 -11.60
CA ASN A 236 -3.50 4.21 -12.39
C ASN A 236 -4.76 5.07 -12.28
N ILE A 237 -5.95 4.45 -12.30
CA ILE A 237 -7.22 5.14 -12.11
C ILE A 237 -7.33 5.66 -10.68
N LEU A 238 -7.05 4.82 -9.67
CA LEU A 238 -7.12 5.21 -8.27
C LEU A 238 -6.24 6.42 -7.95
N PHE A 239 -4.98 6.42 -8.39
CA PHE A 239 -4.08 7.57 -8.23
C PHE A 239 -4.50 8.79 -9.05
N GLY A 240 -5.21 8.61 -10.16
CA GLY A 240 -5.75 9.71 -10.96
C GLY A 240 -6.98 10.37 -10.33
N MET A 241 -7.76 9.61 -9.54
CA MET A 241 -8.97 10.09 -8.87
C MET A 241 -8.69 10.73 -7.51
N TYR A 242 -7.64 10.30 -6.81
CA TYR A 242 -7.35 10.71 -5.44
C TYR A 242 -6.89 12.17 -5.36
N ARG A 243 -7.50 12.95 -4.46
CA ARG A 243 -7.18 14.37 -4.27
C ARG A 243 -6.57 14.59 -2.89
N LYS A 244 -5.83 15.69 -2.76
CA LYS A 244 -5.27 16.13 -1.47
C LYS A 244 -6.33 16.30 -0.37
N ASN A 245 -7.56 16.67 -0.71
CA ASN A 245 -8.66 16.76 0.25
C ASN A 245 -9.18 15.39 0.73
N ASP A 246 -9.05 14.35 -0.08
CA ASP A 246 -9.40 12.98 0.34
C ASP A 246 -8.38 12.50 1.39
N PHE A 247 -7.10 12.83 1.19
CA PHE A 247 -6.04 12.53 2.16
C PHE A 247 -6.28 13.14 3.54
N LYS A 248 -6.85 14.36 3.62
CA LYS A 248 -7.17 15.04 4.88
C LYS A 248 -8.16 14.28 5.77
N LYS A 249 -8.84 13.26 5.26
CA LYS A 249 -9.77 12.41 6.01
C LYS A 249 -9.09 11.20 6.67
N THR A 250 -7.80 10.97 6.40
CA THR A 250 -7.05 9.77 6.83
C THR A 250 -6.38 9.95 8.19
N LYS A 251 -6.18 8.83 8.90
CA LYS A 251 -5.38 8.79 10.12
C LYS A 251 -3.90 9.05 9.81
N LEU A 252 -3.40 8.63 8.65
CA LEU A 252 -2.07 8.98 8.19
C LEU A 252 -1.88 10.51 8.12
N TYR A 253 -2.83 11.25 7.54
CA TYR A 253 -2.78 12.71 7.53
C TYR A 253 -2.76 13.29 8.96
N ASP A 254 -3.67 12.83 9.83
CA ASP A 254 -3.75 13.33 11.20
C ASP A 254 -2.45 13.09 11.99
N THR A 255 -1.85 11.91 11.84
CA THR A 255 -0.59 11.56 12.53
C THR A 255 0.60 12.35 11.99
N LEU A 256 0.67 12.58 10.67
CA LEU A 256 1.66 13.46 10.06
C LEU A 256 1.49 14.91 10.51
N LEU A 257 0.26 15.41 10.57
CA LEU A 257 -0.05 16.77 11.01
C LEU A 257 0.34 16.97 12.49
N GLN A 258 0.08 15.98 13.34
CA GLN A 258 0.52 16.01 14.74
C GLN A 258 2.05 15.99 14.84
N TYR A 259 2.72 15.12 14.08
CA TYR A 259 4.18 15.04 14.07
C TYR A 259 4.82 16.34 13.59
N GLN A 260 4.31 16.94 12.51
CA GLN A 260 4.86 18.17 11.96
C GLN A 260 4.66 19.34 12.93
N THR A 261 3.49 19.44 13.57
CA THR A 261 3.18 20.49 14.55
C THR A 261 4.10 20.38 15.77
N ARG A 262 4.25 19.17 16.31
CA ARG A 262 5.12 18.88 17.46
C ARG A 262 6.58 19.27 17.20
N ASN A 263 7.02 19.13 15.96
CA ASN A 263 8.42 19.31 15.57
C ASN A 263 8.72 20.64 14.86
N GLY A 264 7.72 21.47 14.58
CA GLY A 264 7.88 22.71 13.81
C GLY A 264 8.30 22.46 12.35
N LEU A 265 7.72 21.43 11.73
CA LEU A 265 8.03 20.97 10.37
C LEU A 265 6.84 21.17 9.44
N LYS A 266 7.05 20.94 8.14
CA LYS A 266 5.99 20.99 7.13
C LYS A 266 6.09 19.80 6.20
N PHE A 267 5.14 18.88 6.31
CA PHE A 267 4.95 17.72 5.43
C PHE A 267 3.66 17.85 4.62
N VAL A 268 2.57 18.20 5.30
CA VAL A 268 1.22 18.31 4.73
C VAL A 268 0.67 19.72 4.95
N SER A 269 -0.27 20.13 4.09
CA SER A 269 -1.01 21.38 4.29
C SER A 269 -1.91 21.25 5.51
N GLU A 270 -1.93 22.26 6.39
CA GLU A 270 -2.99 22.45 7.39
C GLU A 270 -4.36 22.57 6.71
#